data_AF-A0A0M4KL54-F1
#
_entry.id   AF-A0A0M4KL54-F1
#
_cell.length_a   1.000
_cell.length_b   1.000
_cell.length_c   1.000
_cell.angle_alpha   90.00
_cell.angle_beta   90.00
_cell.angle_gamma   90.00
#
_symmetry.space_group_name_H-M   'P 1'
#
loop_
_entity.id
_entity.type
_entity.pdbx_description
1 polymer ?
#
loop_
_entity_poly.entity_id
_entity_poly.type
_entity_poly.pdbx_seq_one_letter_code
_entity_poly.pdbx_strand_id
1 'polypeptide(L)'
;LVGPKGDTGETGITGIEGPRGFPGVPGRKGEPGESAYVYRSAFSVGLESRVTVPNVPIRFTKIFYNQQNHYDGTTGKFLCNIPGLYYFSYHITVYLKDVKVSLYRNDKALLFTHDQFQNQNVD
;
A
#
# COMPACT_ATOMS: atom_id res chain seq x y z
N LEU A 1 39.63 68.36 -73.48
CA LEU A 1 39.61 66.87 -73.49
C LEU A 1 39.67 66.41 -72.04
N VAL A 2 38.74 65.57 -71.59
CA VAL A 2 38.72 65.06 -70.20
C VAL A 2 39.69 63.90 -70.08
N GLY A 3 40.55 63.93 -69.05
CA GLY A 3 41.60 62.93 -68.81
C GLY A 3 41.06 61.57 -68.35
N PRO A 4 41.88 60.51 -68.45
CA PRO A 4 41.47 59.15 -68.08
C PRO A 4 41.06 59.09 -66.60
N LYS A 5 39.99 58.34 -66.33
CA LYS A 5 39.51 58.14 -64.96
C LYS A 5 40.56 57.37 -64.16
N GLY A 6 40.86 57.86 -62.96
CA GLY A 6 41.84 57.24 -62.07
C GLY A 6 41.46 55.84 -61.64
N ASP A 7 42.46 55.07 -61.23
CA ASP A 7 42.31 53.69 -60.82
C ASP A 7 41.36 53.54 -59.63
N THR A 8 40.69 52.39 -59.58
CA THR A 8 39.74 52.11 -58.49
C THR A 8 40.52 51.80 -57.22
N GLY A 9 40.14 52.44 -56.12
CA GLY A 9 40.80 52.28 -54.82
C GLY A 9 40.71 50.85 -54.28
N GLU A 10 41.62 50.52 -53.36
CA GLU A 10 41.68 49.18 -52.75
C GLU A 10 40.40 48.84 -51.97
N THR A 11 40.00 47.57 -52.05
CA THR A 11 38.86 47.06 -51.29
C THR A 11 39.17 47.06 -49.80
N GLY A 12 38.23 47.58 -48.99
CA GLY A 12 38.40 47.65 -47.54
C GLY A 12 38.53 46.28 -46.86
N ILE A 13 39.12 46.28 -45.66
CA ILE A 13 39.32 45.07 -44.86
C ILE A 13 37.98 44.43 -44.43
N THR A 14 37.95 43.10 -44.38
CA THR A 14 36.79 42.36 -43.86
C THR A 14 36.60 42.63 -42.36
N GLY A 15 35.35 42.83 -41.94
CA GLY A 15 35.01 43.07 -40.53
C GLY A 15 35.28 41.87 -39.62
N ILE A 16 35.45 42.15 -38.32
CA ILE A 16 35.65 41.12 -37.29
C ILE A 16 34.39 40.25 -37.11
N GLU A 17 34.59 38.97 -36.77
CA GLU A 17 33.50 38.07 -36.42
C GLU A 17 32.82 38.51 -35.11
N GLY A 18 31.49 38.35 -35.04
CA GLY A 18 30.70 38.73 -33.88
C GLY A 18 30.90 37.80 -32.68
N PRO A 19 30.53 38.25 -31.46
CA PRO A 19 30.64 37.41 -30.27
C PRO A 19 29.66 36.23 -30.32
N ARG A 20 30.03 35.14 -29.66
CA ARG A 20 29.16 33.97 -29.48
C ARG A 20 27.89 34.35 -28.70
N GLY A 21 26.75 33.80 -29.11
CA GLY A 21 25.47 33.98 -28.42
C GLY A 21 25.43 33.36 -27.01
N PHE A 22 24.48 33.83 -26.20
CA PHE A 22 24.28 33.36 -24.83
C PHE A 22 23.72 31.92 -24.79
N PRO A 23 23.98 31.17 -23.69
CA PRO A 23 23.32 29.90 -23.44
C PRO A 23 21.78 30.03 -23.41
N GLY A 24 21.10 28.97 -23.84
CA GLY A 24 19.64 28.91 -23.77
C GLY A 24 19.11 28.85 -22.34
N VAL A 25 17.83 29.18 -22.16
CA VAL A 25 17.16 29.10 -20.87
C VAL A 25 17.02 27.65 -20.39
N PRO A 26 17.15 27.38 -19.07
CA PRO A 26 16.86 26.06 -18.52
C PRO A 26 15.45 25.57 -18.87
N GLY A 27 15.31 24.26 -19.08
CA GLY A 27 14.02 23.62 -19.32
C GLY A 27 13.07 23.75 -18.13
N ARG A 28 11.77 23.60 -18.39
CA ARG A 28 10.76 23.60 -17.32
C ARG A 28 10.93 22.38 -16.41
N LYS A 29 10.70 22.57 -15.11
CA LYS A 29 10.61 21.48 -14.15
C LYS A 29 9.46 20.55 -14.54
N GLY A 30 9.68 19.23 -14.43
CA GLY A 30 8.62 18.23 -14.64
C GLY A 30 7.50 18.33 -13.61
N GLU A 31 6.36 17.72 -13.93
CA GLU A 31 5.20 17.70 -13.02
C GLU A 31 5.48 16.86 -11.76
N PRO A 32 4.81 17.19 -10.62
CA PRO A 32 4.82 16.31 -9.45
C PRO A 32 4.30 14.92 -9.79
N GLY A 33 4.90 13.88 -9.19
CA GLY A 33 4.38 12.51 -9.31
C GLY A 33 3.01 12.35 -8.64
N GLU A 34 2.23 11.37 -9.11
CA GLU A 34 0.90 11.06 -8.59
C GLU A 34 0.95 10.55 -7.13
N SER A 35 0.00 10.97 -6.29
CA SER A 35 -0.08 10.54 -4.90
C SER A 35 -0.44 9.05 -4.82
N ALA A 36 0.34 8.26 -4.08
CA ALA A 36 0.08 6.83 -3.93
C ALA A 36 -1.22 6.57 -3.17
N TYR A 37 -2.21 5.95 -3.84
CA TYR A 37 -3.42 5.47 -3.16
C TYR A 37 -3.07 4.25 -2.29
N VAL A 38 -3.36 4.34 -0.99
CA VAL A 38 -3.09 3.25 -0.04
C VAL A 38 -4.34 2.40 0.11
N TYR A 39 -4.29 1.19 -0.44
CA TYR A 39 -5.31 0.16 -0.22
C TYR A 39 -5.31 -0.27 1.26
N ARG A 40 -6.47 -0.19 1.91
CA ARG A 40 -6.65 -0.59 3.31
C ARG A 40 -7.76 -1.63 3.40
N SER A 41 -7.47 -2.73 4.09
CA SER A 41 -8.46 -3.74 4.43
C SER A 41 -7.92 -4.53 5.62
N ALA A 42 -8.33 -4.17 6.82
CA ALA A 42 -7.87 -4.82 8.04
C ALA A 42 -8.96 -4.82 9.11
N PHE A 43 -8.86 -5.78 10.02
CA PHE A 43 -9.70 -5.86 11.21
C PHE A 43 -8.88 -6.40 12.39
N SER A 44 -9.27 -6.02 13.59
CA SER A 44 -8.77 -6.59 14.84
C SER A 44 -9.94 -6.65 15.81
N VAL A 45 -10.22 -7.84 16.31
CA VAL A 45 -11.42 -8.13 17.08
C VAL A 45 -11.13 -9.10 18.23
N GLY A 46 -11.92 -9.03 19.28
CA GLY A 46 -11.80 -9.85 20.47
C GLY A 46 -13.14 -10.46 20.89
N LEU A 47 -13.05 -11.46 21.76
CA LEU A 47 -14.21 -12.14 22.31
C LEU A 47 -14.66 -11.43 23.59
N GLU A 48 -15.96 -11.16 23.73
CA GLU A 48 -16.55 -10.58 24.96
C GLU A 48 -17.29 -11.63 25.80
N SER A 49 -17.89 -12.62 25.15
CA SER A 49 -18.67 -13.69 25.77
C SER A 49 -18.19 -15.06 25.29
N ARG A 50 -18.31 -16.08 26.13
CA ARG A 50 -17.95 -17.46 25.73
C ARG A 50 -18.74 -17.90 24.50
N VAL A 51 -18.10 -18.70 23.67
CA VAL A 51 -18.75 -19.35 22.53
C VAL A 51 -19.72 -20.40 23.07
N THR A 52 -20.99 -20.26 22.72
CA THR A 52 -22.08 -21.14 23.21
C THR A 52 -22.45 -22.24 22.22
N VAL A 53 -22.11 -22.07 20.94
CA VAL A 53 -22.51 -22.98 19.86
C VAL A 53 -21.27 -23.58 19.19
N PRO A 54 -21.14 -24.92 19.12
CA PRO A 54 -20.04 -25.58 18.40
C PRO A 54 -20.26 -25.54 16.89
N ASN A 55 -19.19 -25.73 16.11
CA ASN A 55 -19.21 -25.87 14.65
C ASN A 55 -19.81 -24.67 13.88
N VAL A 56 -19.88 -23.49 14.47
CA VAL A 56 -20.26 -22.24 13.81
C VAL A 56 -19.10 -21.24 13.86
N PRO A 57 -19.05 -20.25 12.96
CA PRO A 57 -18.06 -19.18 13.04
C PRO A 57 -18.10 -18.49 14.41
N ILE A 58 -16.91 -18.27 14.98
CA ILE A 58 -16.79 -17.53 16.25
C ILE A 58 -17.06 -16.06 15.96
N ARG A 59 -18.06 -15.51 16.67
CA ARG A 59 -18.43 -14.10 16.58
C ARG A 59 -17.63 -13.29 17.60
N PHE A 60 -16.63 -12.57 17.12
CA PHE A 60 -15.83 -11.65 17.93
C PHE A 60 -16.49 -10.27 17.91
N THR A 61 -17.10 -9.88 19.03
CA THR A 61 -17.91 -8.65 19.11
C THR A 61 -17.14 -7.44 19.61
N LYS A 62 -16.00 -7.64 20.29
CA LYS A 62 -15.12 -6.54 20.71
C LYS A 62 -14.36 -6.01 19.51
N ILE A 63 -14.66 -4.80 19.05
CA ILE A 63 -13.96 -4.18 17.92
C ILE A 63 -12.75 -3.38 18.42
N PHE A 64 -11.54 -3.82 18.10
CA PHE A 64 -10.33 -3.00 18.27
C PHE A 64 -10.08 -2.14 17.03
N TYR A 65 -10.29 -2.69 15.84
CA TYR A 65 -10.21 -1.98 14.57
C TYR A 65 -11.12 -2.66 13.53
N ASN A 66 -11.93 -1.88 12.81
CA ASN A 66 -12.72 -2.35 11.67
C ASN A 66 -13.14 -1.19 10.77
N GLN A 67 -12.23 -0.25 10.48
CA GLN A 67 -12.60 1.01 9.81
C GLN A 67 -13.22 0.81 8.42
N GLN A 68 -12.82 -0.25 7.71
CA GLN A 68 -13.37 -0.57 6.38
C GLN A 68 -14.68 -1.37 6.45
N ASN A 69 -15.10 -1.83 7.63
CA ASN A 69 -16.27 -2.69 7.81
C ASN A 69 -16.21 -3.97 6.96
N HIS A 70 -15.01 -4.49 6.69
CA HIS A 70 -14.82 -5.75 5.97
C HIS A 70 -14.96 -6.97 6.90
N TYR A 71 -14.83 -6.79 8.22
CA TYR A 71 -15.27 -7.79 9.19
C TYR A 71 -16.73 -7.57 9.56
N ASP A 72 -17.54 -8.62 9.45
CA ASP A 72 -18.94 -8.63 9.86
C ASP A 72 -19.09 -9.28 11.24
N GLY A 73 -19.33 -8.46 12.26
CA GLY A 73 -19.52 -8.93 13.65
C GLY A 73 -20.82 -9.72 13.87
N THR A 74 -21.78 -9.66 12.95
CA THR A 74 -23.00 -10.47 13.03
C THR A 74 -22.74 -11.92 12.62
N THR A 75 -21.87 -12.14 11.64
CA THR A 75 -21.55 -13.48 11.12
C THR A 75 -20.21 -14.02 11.61
N GLY A 76 -19.32 -13.17 12.13
CA GLY A 76 -17.96 -13.54 12.52
C GLY A 76 -17.00 -13.70 11.35
N LYS A 77 -17.37 -13.23 10.16
CA LYS A 77 -16.64 -13.46 8.90
C LYS A 77 -15.95 -12.19 8.41
N PHE A 78 -14.75 -12.36 7.87
CA PHE A 78 -14.08 -11.34 7.08
C PHE A 78 -14.43 -11.50 5.60
N LEU A 79 -14.89 -10.43 4.97
CA LEU A 79 -15.17 -10.36 3.53
C LEU A 79 -13.97 -9.73 2.81
N CYS A 80 -13.45 -10.44 1.82
CA CYS A 80 -12.36 -9.94 1.00
C CYS A 80 -12.90 -9.01 -0.09
N ASN A 81 -12.79 -7.70 0.11
CA ASN A 81 -13.21 -6.69 -0.87
C ASN A 81 -12.08 -6.28 -1.83
N ILE A 82 -10.82 -6.51 -1.43
CA ILE A 82 -9.64 -6.13 -2.20
C ILE A 82 -8.81 -7.40 -2.45
N PRO A 83 -8.60 -7.84 -3.69
CA PRO A 83 -7.76 -9.02 -3.95
C PRO A 83 -6.31 -8.74 -3.54
N GLY A 84 -5.67 -9.70 -2.86
CA GLY A 84 -4.31 -9.55 -2.39
C GLY A 84 -3.87 -10.66 -1.45
N LEU A 85 -2.65 -10.53 -0.93
CA LEU A 85 -2.11 -11.39 0.12
C LEU A 85 -2.57 -10.86 1.48
N TYR A 86 -3.13 -11.72 2.31
CA TYR A 86 -3.62 -11.39 3.64
C TYR A 86 -2.87 -12.16 4.71
N TYR A 87 -2.61 -11.49 5.84
CA TYR A 87 -2.07 -12.08 7.04
C TYR A 87 -3.16 -12.16 8.11
N PHE A 88 -3.36 -13.35 8.67
CA PHE A 88 -4.30 -13.59 9.77
C PHE A 88 -3.52 -14.14 10.97
N SER A 89 -3.75 -13.55 12.14
CA SER A 89 -3.23 -14.02 13.42
C SER A 89 -4.37 -14.07 14.43
N TYR A 90 -4.31 -15.03 15.34
CA TYR A 90 -5.26 -15.16 16.44
C TYR A 90 -4.54 -15.66 17.69
N HIS A 91 -5.02 -15.19 18.84
CA HIS A 91 -4.55 -15.61 20.15
C HIS A 91 -5.78 -16.04 20.97
N ILE A 92 -5.71 -17.22 21.57
CA ILE A 92 -6.82 -17.80 22.32
C ILE A 92 -6.34 -18.13 23.73
N THR A 93 -7.05 -17.63 24.73
CA THR A 93 -6.84 -18.05 26.11
C THR A 93 -7.56 -19.38 26.34
N VAL A 94 -6.81 -20.43 26.64
CA VAL A 94 -7.35 -21.75 26.97
C VAL A 94 -7.64 -21.83 28.47
N TYR A 95 -8.88 -22.07 28.83
CA TYR A 95 -9.30 -22.13 30.24
C TYR A 95 -10.46 -23.10 30.41
N LEU A 96 -10.36 -23.98 31.43
CA LEU A 96 -11.35 -25.00 31.85
C LEU A 96 -11.61 -26.15 30.87
N LYS A 97 -11.38 -25.97 29.57
CA LYS A 97 -11.60 -26.99 28.54
C LYS A 97 -10.59 -26.86 27.40
N ASP A 98 -10.28 -27.99 26.79
CA ASP A 98 -9.49 -28.05 25.56
C ASP A 98 -10.11 -27.19 24.47
N VAL A 99 -9.25 -26.58 23.66
CA VAL A 99 -9.65 -25.76 22.53
C VAL A 99 -9.16 -26.41 21.24
N LYS A 100 -10.07 -26.49 20.27
CA LYS A 100 -9.73 -26.79 18.89
C LYS A 100 -10.44 -25.79 17.99
N VAL A 101 -9.66 -25.04 17.24
CA VAL A 101 -10.17 -24.06 16.28
C VAL A 101 -9.61 -24.35 14.90
N SER A 102 -10.31 -23.84 13.89
CA SER A 102 -9.83 -23.92 12.51
C SER A 102 -10.07 -22.59 11.82
N LEU A 103 -9.08 -22.14 11.07
CA LEU A 103 -9.20 -20.97 10.20
C LEU A 103 -9.77 -21.42 8.87
N TYR A 104 -10.90 -20.84 8.47
CA TYR A 104 -11.60 -21.18 7.24
C TYR A 104 -11.39 -20.12 6.15
N ARG A 105 -11.30 -20.56 4.90
CA ARG A 105 -11.43 -19.74 3.70
C ARG A 105 -12.43 -20.39 2.76
N ASN A 106 -13.54 -19.70 2.48
CA ASN A 106 -14.62 -20.18 1.61
C ASN A 106 -15.01 -21.63 1.95
N ASP A 107 -15.39 -21.84 3.22
CA ASP A 107 -15.86 -23.12 3.76
C ASP A 107 -14.83 -24.28 3.77
N LYS A 108 -13.57 -24.00 3.41
CA LYS A 108 -12.46 -24.94 3.53
C LYS A 108 -11.56 -24.57 4.70
N ALA A 109 -11.32 -25.50 5.60
CA ALA A 109 -10.36 -25.34 6.68
C ALA A 109 -8.94 -25.28 6.11
N LEU A 110 -8.19 -24.24 6.45
CA LEU A 110 -6.81 -24.01 6.01
C LEU A 110 -5.79 -24.29 7.11
N LEU A 111 -6.11 -23.92 8.35
CA LEU A 111 -5.23 -24.06 9.50
C LEU A 111 -6.03 -24.64 10.66
N PHE A 112 -5.40 -25.54 11.40
CA PHE A 112 -5.96 -26.15 12.61
C PHE A 112 -5.05 -25.82 13.78
N THR A 113 -5.63 -25.36 14.88
CA THR A 113 -4.91 -25.18 16.14
C THR A 113 -5.64 -25.97 17.21
N HIS A 114 -4.88 -26.78 17.93
CA HIS A 114 -5.36 -27.54 19.06
C HIS A 114 -4.46 -27.23 20.26
N ASP A 115 -5.10 -26.94 21.39
CA ASP A 115 -4.42 -26.67 22.65
C ASP A 115 -5.25 -27.32 23.78
N GLN A 116 -4.56 -28.04 24.66
CA GLN A 116 -5.16 -28.82 25.73
C GLN A 116 -5.11 -28.04 27.03
N PHE A 117 -6.23 -28.02 27.75
CA PHE A 117 -6.25 -27.39 29.06
C PHE A 117 -5.47 -28.23 30.06
N GLN A 118 -4.39 -27.68 30.59
CA GLN A 118 -3.60 -28.31 31.63
C GLN A 118 -4.08 -27.81 33.00
N ASN A 119 -4.61 -28.73 33.81
CA ASN A 119 -5.21 -28.43 35.11
C ASN A 119 -4.15 -28.15 36.20
N GLN A 120 -2.86 -28.33 35.88
CA GLN A 120 -1.73 -28.04 36.75
C GLN A 120 -0.87 -26.99 36.07
N ASN A 121 -0.77 -25.81 36.69
CA ASN A 121 0.19 -24.79 36.30
C ASN A 121 1.58 -25.42 36.25
N VAL A 122 2.21 -25.42 35.08
CA VAL A 122 3.66 -25.59 34.96
C VAL A 122 4.23 -24.18 34.77
N ASP A 123 4.03 -23.35 35.80
CA ASP A 123 4.78 -22.12 36.07
C ASP A 123 5.38 -22.25 37.48
#